data_AF-A0A9F5IU66-F1
#
_entry.id   AF-A0A9F5IU66-F1
#
_cell.length_a   1.000
_cell.length_b   1.000
_cell.length_c   1.000
_cell.angle_alpha   90.00
_cell.angle_beta   90.00
_cell.angle_gamma   90.00
#
_symmetry.space_group_name_H-M   'P 1'
#
loop_
_entity.id
_entity.type
_entity.pdbx_description
1 polymer ?
#
loop_
_entity_poly.entity_id
_entity_poly.type
_entity_poly.pdbx_seq_one_letter_code
_entity_poly.pdbx_strand_id
1 'polypeptide(L)'
;MQPLSSFIIMEQGGSCFESELDFCPECGTVLPLPGIQDKVVCPCCSFYIDVQDFEKKVIHTSVTFNKIDSTSLTAEEGKEVKGPLIDRRCPQCGHEGMAYHTRQMRSADEGQTVFYTCVQCKFQEKEDS
;
A
#
# COMPACT_ATOMS: atom_id res chain seq x y z
N MET A 1 51.29 34.95 -18.43
CA MET A 1 49.90 35.31 -18.79
C MET A 1 49.14 34.02 -19.11
N GLN A 2 48.16 33.67 -18.27
CA GLN A 2 47.01 32.74 -18.42
C GLN A 2 47.15 31.33 -19.05
N PRO A 3 46.26 30.36 -18.73
CA PRO A 3 45.46 30.19 -17.51
C PRO A 3 45.56 28.78 -16.89
N LEU A 4 45.17 28.68 -15.62
CA LEU A 4 44.98 27.43 -14.88
C LEU A 4 43.66 26.78 -15.29
N SER A 5 43.71 25.60 -15.91
CA SER A 5 42.54 24.75 -16.11
C SER A 5 42.16 24.14 -14.77
N SER A 6 41.02 24.58 -14.22
CA SER A 6 40.36 23.94 -13.09
C SER A 6 39.87 22.56 -13.51
N PHE A 7 40.63 21.51 -13.16
CA PHE A 7 40.07 20.17 -13.06
C PHE A 7 39.36 20.10 -11.71
N ILE A 8 38.07 20.45 -11.71
CA ILE A 8 37.17 20.10 -10.61
C ILE A 8 36.96 18.60 -10.70
N ILE A 9 37.65 17.85 -9.83
CA ILE A 9 37.27 16.50 -9.47
C ILE A 9 35.93 16.64 -8.73
N MET A 10 34.81 16.38 -9.41
CA MET A 10 33.51 16.25 -8.74
C MET A 10 33.55 14.93 -7.98
N GLU A 11 33.79 15.04 -6.67
CA GLU A 11 33.70 13.92 -5.74
C GLU A 11 32.28 13.34 -5.75
N GLN A 12 32.24 12.02 -5.70
CA GLN A 12 31.06 11.18 -5.72
C GLN A 12 30.19 11.52 -4.49
N GLY A 13 29.03 12.14 -4.74
CA GLY A 13 27.97 12.27 -3.74
C GLY A 13 27.42 10.88 -3.43
N GLY A 14 27.53 10.47 -2.16
CA GLY A 14 26.82 9.29 -1.68
C GLY A 14 25.32 9.52 -1.77
N SER A 15 24.60 8.51 -2.26
CA SER A 15 23.13 8.48 -2.33
C SER A 15 22.51 8.92 -1.01
N CYS A 16 21.45 9.74 -1.07
CA CYS A 16 20.80 10.25 0.14
C CYS A 16 20.02 9.16 0.91
N PHE A 17 19.65 8.05 0.26
CA PHE A 17 19.19 6.81 0.89
C PHE A 17 19.43 5.60 -0.02
N GLU A 18 19.40 4.39 0.57
CA GLU A 18 19.49 3.13 -0.17
C GLU A 18 18.21 2.90 -1.00
N SER A 19 18.35 2.72 -2.31
CA SER A 19 17.20 2.57 -3.23
C SER A 19 17.41 1.40 -4.20
N GLU A 20 16.31 0.77 -4.62
CA GLU A 20 16.32 -0.15 -5.75
C GLU A 20 16.49 0.61 -7.08
N LEU A 21 16.96 -0.06 -8.13
CA LEU A 21 17.21 0.53 -9.46
C LEU A 21 15.98 1.19 -10.11
N ASP A 22 14.77 0.85 -9.66
CA ASP A 22 13.53 1.46 -10.15
C ASP A 22 13.28 2.85 -9.54
N PHE A 23 14.04 3.24 -8.51
CA PHE A 23 13.86 4.49 -7.76
C PHE A 23 15.15 5.31 -7.76
N CYS A 24 14.99 6.62 -7.84
CA CYS A 24 16.12 7.54 -7.78
C CYS A 24 16.67 7.62 -6.35
N PRO A 25 17.98 7.34 -6.13
CA PRO A 25 18.63 7.38 -4.82
C PRO A 25 18.78 8.80 -4.23
N GLU A 26 18.48 9.84 -5.02
CA GLU A 26 18.62 11.25 -4.62
C GLU A 26 17.28 11.91 -4.23
N CYS A 27 16.18 11.52 -4.86
CA CYS A 27 14.87 12.19 -4.68
C CYS A 27 13.67 11.25 -4.51
N GLY A 28 13.87 9.94 -4.63
CA GLY A 28 12.81 8.94 -4.44
C GLY A 28 11.80 8.83 -5.58
N THR A 29 12.00 9.58 -6.67
CA THR A 29 11.15 9.49 -7.85
C THR A 29 11.35 8.14 -8.54
N VAL A 30 10.26 7.52 -9.01
CA VAL A 30 10.31 6.32 -9.86
C VAL A 30 11.02 6.66 -11.17
N LEU A 31 12.08 5.92 -11.49
CA LEU A 31 12.83 6.10 -12.72
C LEU A 31 12.06 5.52 -13.92
N PRO A 32 12.14 6.16 -15.10
CA PRO A 32 11.51 5.63 -16.30
C PRO A 32 12.18 4.32 -16.73
N LEU A 33 11.44 3.48 -17.44
CA LEU A 33 11.98 2.25 -18.01
C LEU A 33 13.12 2.57 -19.01
N PRO A 34 14.16 1.72 -19.09
CA PRO A 34 15.22 1.89 -20.06
C PRO A 34 14.65 1.85 -21.49
N GLY A 35 14.98 2.86 -22.27
CA GLY A 35 14.57 3.01 -23.67
C GLY A 35 15.69 2.62 -24.64
N ILE A 36 15.78 3.37 -25.75
CA ILE A 36 16.85 3.20 -26.76
C ILE A 36 18.17 3.85 -26.31
N GLN A 37 18.12 4.71 -25.28
CA GLN A 37 19.28 5.42 -24.76
C GLN A 37 20.04 4.54 -23.76
N ASP A 38 21.35 4.70 -23.69
CA ASP A 38 22.22 3.95 -22.76
C ASP A 38 22.06 4.41 -21.29
N LYS A 39 21.25 5.44 -21.03
CA LYS A 39 21.06 6.03 -19.70
C LYS A 39 19.61 6.27 -19.38
N VAL A 40 19.25 6.00 -18.13
CA VAL A 40 17.96 6.36 -17.53
C VAL A 40 18.18 7.61 -16.68
N VAL A 41 17.47 8.69 -16.99
CA VAL A 41 17.61 9.98 -16.30
C VAL A 41 16.39 10.25 -15.43
N CYS A 42 16.62 10.64 -14.18
CA CYS A 42 15.58 11.07 -13.25
C CYS A 42 14.97 12.41 -13.72
N PRO A 43 13.64 12.49 -13.89
CA PRO A 43 12.98 13.72 -14.32
C PRO A 43 12.97 14.82 -13.25
N CYS A 44 13.24 14.49 -11.98
CA CYS A 44 13.16 15.43 -10.86
C CYS A 44 14.51 16.08 -10.54
N CYS A 45 15.59 15.29 -10.40
CA CYS A 45 16.90 15.78 -9.97
C CYS A 45 18.03 15.58 -11.00
N SER A 46 17.73 15.06 -12.19
CA SER A 46 18.70 14.78 -13.27
C SER A 46 19.80 13.75 -12.95
N PHE A 47 19.67 13.01 -11.84
CA PHE A 47 20.47 11.81 -11.58
C PHE A 47 20.32 10.78 -12.71
N TYR A 48 21.35 10.00 -13.00
CA TYR A 48 21.29 8.99 -14.07
C TYR A 48 21.89 7.66 -13.64
N ILE A 49 21.32 6.58 -14.20
CA ILE A 49 21.82 5.20 -14.10
C ILE A 49 22.06 4.67 -15.51
N ASP A 50 23.07 3.81 -15.67
CA ASP A 50 23.34 3.12 -16.94
C ASP A 50 22.34 1.98 -17.16
N VAL A 51 21.90 1.78 -18.40
CA VAL A 51 20.96 0.70 -18.74
C VAL A 51 21.54 -0.68 -18.45
N GLN A 52 22.87 -0.86 -18.48
CA GLN A 52 23.53 -2.11 -18.12
C GLN A 52 23.24 -2.57 -16.69
N ASP A 53 22.93 -1.66 -15.78
CA ASP A 53 22.58 -2.02 -14.40
C ASP A 53 21.19 -2.66 -14.32
N PHE A 54 20.28 -2.34 -15.24
CA PHE A 54 18.95 -2.96 -15.35
C PHE A 54 19.01 -4.41 -15.87
N GLU A 55 20.03 -4.77 -16.67
CA GLU A 55 20.16 -6.12 -17.25
C GLU A 55 20.33 -7.22 -16.19
N LYS A 56 20.80 -6.87 -14.99
CA LYS A 56 21.04 -7.80 -13.89
C LYS A 56 19.76 -8.14 -13.10
N LYS A 57 18.62 -7.49 -13.40
CA LYS A 57 17.38 -7.63 -12.63
C LYS A 57 16.47 -8.69 -13.26
N VAL A 58 16.44 -9.89 -12.67
CA VAL A 58 15.51 -10.96 -13.04
C VAL A 58 14.31 -10.94 -12.10
N ILE A 59 13.11 -10.75 -12.64
CA ILE A 59 11.86 -10.78 -11.88
C ILE A 59 11.24 -12.18 -12.01
N HIS A 60 11.14 -12.92 -10.91
CA HIS A 60 10.44 -14.20 -10.87
C HIS A 60 9.03 -14.02 -10.33
N THR A 61 8.02 -14.12 -11.19
CA THR A 61 6.61 -14.05 -10.79
C THR A 61 6.01 -15.46 -10.77
N SER A 62 5.47 -15.87 -9.62
CA SER A 62 4.73 -17.12 -9.48
C SER A 62 3.30 -16.85 -9.05
N VAL A 63 2.34 -17.44 -9.74
CA VAL A 63 0.91 -17.32 -9.42
C VAL A 63 0.43 -18.66 -8.89
N THR A 64 0.10 -18.71 -7.60
CA THR A 64 -0.52 -19.88 -6.98
C THR A 64 -2.03 -19.69 -7.00
N PHE A 65 -2.73 -20.49 -7.79
CA PHE A 65 -4.19 -20.54 -7.75
C PHE A 65 -4.62 -21.35 -6.52
N ASN A 66 -5.54 -20.79 -5.73
CA ASN A 66 -6.23 -21.58 -4.72
C ASN A 66 -6.99 -22.70 -5.41
N LYS A 67 -6.77 -23.95 -4.99
CA LYS A 67 -7.66 -25.04 -5.37
C LYS A 67 -9.03 -24.75 -4.76
N ILE A 68 -10.08 -24.90 -5.55
CA ILE A 68 -11.46 -24.86 -5.04
C ILE A 68 -11.63 -26.12 -4.22
N ASP A 69 -11.25 -26.06 -2.95
CA ASP A 69 -11.65 -27.07 -1.99
C ASP A 69 -13.12 -26.80 -1.68
N SER A 70 -14.00 -27.68 -2.17
CA SER A 70 -15.45 -27.64 -1.90
C SER A 70 -15.80 -27.75 -0.40
N THR A 71 -14.78 -27.80 0.47
CA THR A 71 -14.87 -28.00 1.91
C THR A 71 -14.99 -26.69 2.71
N SER A 72 -14.85 -25.50 2.09
CA SER A 72 -14.99 -24.20 2.80
C SER A 72 -16.33 -23.48 2.62
N LEU A 73 -17.31 -24.07 1.91
CA LEU A 73 -18.65 -23.47 1.78
C LEU A 73 -19.54 -23.65 3.02
N THR A 74 -19.03 -24.19 4.13
CA THR A 74 -19.81 -24.44 5.35
C THR A 74 -19.40 -23.58 6.56
N ALA A 75 -18.66 -22.48 6.37
CA ALA A 75 -18.11 -21.71 7.51
C ALA A 75 -18.71 -20.30 7.73
N GLU A 76 -19.78 -19.90 7.04
CA GLU A 76 -20.39 -18.58 7.27
C GLU A 76 -21.92 -18.62 7.41
N GLU A 77 -22.55 -19.79 7.45
CA GLU A 77 -23.94 -19.94 7.95
C GLU A 77 -23.89 -20.10 9.47
N GLY A 78 -23.56 -19.03 10.18
CA GLY A 78 -23.57 -19.06 11.64
C GLY A 78 -22.50 -18.22 12.32
N LYS A 79 -22.04 -17.11 11.73
CA LYS A 79 -21.26 -16.13 12.51
C LYS A 79 -22.14 -15.60 13.63
N GLU A 80 -21.93 -16.16 14.81
CA GLU A 80 -22.31 -15.57 16.08
C GLU A 80 -21.85 -14.12 16.05
N VAL A 81 -22.73 -13.18 16.45
CA VAL A 81 -22.36 -11.77 16.40
C VAL A 81 -21.27 -11.56 17.45
N LYS A 82 -20.02 -11.45 17.02
CA LYS A 82 -18.87 -11.26 17.90
C LYS A 82 -18.69 -9.79 18.17
N GLY A 83 -18.66 -9.42 19.44
CA GLY A 83 -18.34 -8.07 19.87
C GLY A 83 -19.11 -7.64 21.12
N PRO A 84 -18.67 -6.54 21.76
CA PRO A 84 -19.42 -5.92 22.84
C PRO A 84 -20.81 -5.44 22.36
N LEU A 85 -21.82 -5.63 23.20
CA LEU A 85 -23.19 -5.18 22.94
C LEU A 85 -23.37 -3.73 23.42
N ILE A 86 -24.20 -2.98 22.69
CA ILE A 86 -24.63 -1.63 23.02
C ILE A 86 -26.16 -1.52 22.94
N ASP A 87 -26.74 -0.67 23.79
CA ASP A 87 -28.17 -0.37 23.85
C ASP A 87 -28.61 0.51 22.68
N ARG A 88 -28.59 -0.05 21.47
CA ARG A 88 -29.07 0.57 20.23
C ARG A 88 -30.18 -0.30 19.64
N ARG A 89 -31.26 0.34 19.19
CA ARG A 89 -32.38 -0.35 18.55
C ARG A 89 -32.11 -0.57 17.07
N CYS A 90 -32.29 -1.80 16.59
CA CYS A 90 -32.13 -2.13 15.18
C CYS A 90 -33.21 -1.44 14.32
N PRO A 91 -32.85 -0.67 13.27
CA PRO A 91 -33.83 0.00 12.41
C PRO A 91 -34.64 -0.98 11.54
N GLN A 92 -34.13 -2.21 11.33
CA GLN A 92 -34.79 -3.20 10.47
C GLN A 92 -35.81 -4.09 11.21
N CYS A 93 -35.46 -4.62 12.39
CA CYS A 93 -36.34 -5.54 13.14
C CYS A 93 -36.84 -4.98 14.46
N GLY A 94 -36.33 -3.83 14.90
CA GLY A 94 -36.74 -3.19 16.15
C GLY A 94 -36.20 -3.83 17.43
N HIS A 95 -35.33 -4.86 17.34
CA HIS A 95 -34.67 -5.49 18.49
C HIS A 95 -33.75 -4.50 19.23
N GLU A 96 -33.72 -4.58 20.54
CA GLU A 96 -32.81 -3.80 21.39
C GLU A 96 -31.51 -4.56 21.60
N GLY A 97 -30.38 -3.91 21.35
CA GLY A 97 -29.07 -4.53 21.44
C GLY A 97 -28.46 -4.77 20.06
N MET A 98 -27.33 -4.13 19.82
CA MET A 98 -26.49 -4.38 18.65
C MET A 98 -25.05 -4.60 19.12
N ALA A 99 -24.31 -5.48 18.46
CA ALA A 99 -22.87 -5.55 18.70
C ALA A 99 -22.17 -4.47 17.88
N TYR A 100 -21.12 -3.87 18.43
CA TYR A 100 -20.30 -2.92 17.67
C TYR A 100 -18.87 -3.42 17.52
N HIS A 101 -18.24 -3.05 16.42
CA HIS A 101 -16.80 -3.13 16.24
C HIS A 101 -16.33 -1.90 15.48
N THR A 102 -15.08 -1.53 15.68
CA THR A 102 -14.53 -0.30 15.12
C THR A 102 -13.36 -0.64 14.20
N ARG A 103 -13.26 0.04 13.07
CA ARG A 103 -12.18 -0.20 12.08
C ARG A 103 -11.78 1.11 11.42
N GLN A 104 -10.47 1.34 11.34
CA GLN A 104 -9.90 2.43 10.55
C GLN A 104 -10.04 2.10 9.07
N MET A 105 -10.73 2.97 8.33
CA MET A 105 -10.96 2.79 6.89
C MET A 105 -10.19 3.78 6.03
N ARG A 106 -9.71 4.87 6.63
CA ARG A 106 -9.07 5.99 5.95
C ARG A 106 -7.74 6.33 6.62
N SER A 107 -7.14 7.44 6.21
CA SER A 107 -5.90 7.95 6.77
C SER A 107 -6.02 8.22 8.27
N ALA A 108 -4.88 8.28 8.96
CA ALA A 108 -4.83 8.42 10.42
C ALA A 108 -5.31 9.79 10.93
N ASP A 109 -5.51 10.76 10.03
CA ASP A 109 -6.09 12.08 10.31
C ASP A 109 -7.62 12.05 10.42
N GLU A 110 -8.27 10.95 10.01
CA GLU A 110 -9.72 10.77 10.07
C GLU A 110 -10.17 9.93 11.28
N GLY A 111 -11.41 10.14 11.71
CA GLY A 111 -12.03 9.39 12.80
C GLY A 111 -12.21 7.91 12.47
N GLN A 112 -12.37 7.09 13.51
CA GLN A 112 -12.59 5.66 13.32
C GLN A 112 -14.03 5.39 12.85
N THR A 113 -14.20 4.48 11.89
CA THR A 113 -15.54 4.01 11.50
C THR A 113 -16.05 2.96 12.49
N VAL A 114 -17.30 3.13 12.94
CA VAL A 114 -18.01 2.18 13.80
C VAL A 114 -19.01 1.38 12.98
N PHE A 115 -19.02 0.06 13.18
CA PHE A 115 -19.94 -0.86 12.54
C PHE A 115 -20.83 -1.51 13.59
N TYR A 116 -22.14 -1.37 13.44
CA TYR A 116 -23.14 -1.97 14.31
C TYR A 116 -23.79 -3.16 13.63
N THR A 117 -23.89 -4.30 14.31
CA THR A 117 -24.52 -5.52 13.79
C THR A 117 -25.63 -5.96 14.73
N CYS A 118 -26.85 -6.09 14.21
CA CYS A 118 -27.98 -6.60 15.00
C CYS A 118 -27.75 -8.05 15.40
N VAL A 119 -27.91 -8.37 16.68
CA VAL A 119 -27.77 -9.73 17.19
C VAL A 119 -28.84 -10.69 16.67
N GLN A 120 -30.03 -10.18 16.36
CA GLN A 120 -31.18 -10.97 15.94
C GLN A 120 -31.26 -11.14 14.41
N CYS A 121 -31.33 -10.04 13.66
CA CYS A 121 -31.55 -10.08 12.20
C CYS A 121 -30.28 -9.93 11.36
N LYS A 122 -29.12 -9.76 12.02
CA LYS A 122 -27.80 -9.57 11.38
C LYS A 122 -27.69 -8.36 10.46
N PHE A 123 -28.65 -7.42 10.49
CA PHE A 123 -28.55 -6.15 9.80
C PHE A 123 -27.32 -5.37 10.30
N GLN A 124 -26.55 -4.81 9.37
CA GLN A 124 -25.33 -4.06 9.67
C GLN A 124 -25.50 -2.59 9.25
N GLU A 125 -25.14 -1.69 10.16
CA GLU A 125 -25.10 -0.25 9.94
C GLU A 125 -23.67 0.27 10.13
N LYS A 126 -23.33 1.32 9.38
CA LYS A 126 -22.01 1.96 9.38
C LYS A 126 -22.17 3.41 9.81
N GLU A 127 -21.34 3.85 10.74
CA GLU A 127 -21.27 5.22 11.21
C GLU A 127 -19.81 5.70 11.13
N ASP A 128 -19.58 6.80 10.41
CA ASP A 128 -18.27 7.45 10.33
C ASP A 128 -18.22 8.54 11.42
N SER A 129 -17.21 8.47 12.31
CA SER A 129 -16.96 9.48 13.35
C SER A 129 -16.12 10.65 12.85
#